data_AF-A0A7W1BL29-F1
#
_entry.id   AF-A0A7W1BL29-F1
#
_cell.length_a   1.000
_cell.length_b   1.000
_cell.length_c   1.000
_cell.angle_alpha   90.00
_cell.angle_beta   90.00
_cell.angle_gamma   90.00
#
_symmetry.space_group_name_H-M   'P 1'
#
loop_
_entity.id
_entity.type
_entity.pdbx_description
1 polymer ?
#
loop_
_entity_poly.entity_id
_entity_poly.type
_entity_poly.pdbx_seq_one_letter_code
_entity_poly.pdbx_strand_id
1 'polypeptide(L)'
;MIGITFSVGRWATAPLLLIIAMTACSHGTRKTAPPSPQSDARAEGENAAIAKARADSARYPYTAADIHFMSAMIGHHAQAIAIAEWAPTHDANPSIRLLAERIINGQQDEIAIMQRWLRVRRQPVPDARTIGMKMMLNGVEHAMS
;
A
#
# COMPACT_ATOMS: atom_id res chain seq x y z
N MET A 1 -37.30 21.24 -52.27
CA MET A 1 -37.33 21.47 -50.81
C MET A 1 -36.00 20.98 -50.24
N ILE A 2 -35.16 21.94 -49.88
CA ILE A 2 -34.17 21.95 -48.78
C ILE A 2 -33.32 20.68 -48.61
N GLY A 3 -32.13 20.70 -49.22
CA GLY A 3 -31.01 19.88 -48.79
C GLY A 3 -30.38 20.50 -47.54
N ILE A 4 -30.19 19.68 -46.50
CA ILE A 4 -29.38 20.02 -45.34
C ILE A 4 -28.21 19.04 -45.34
N THR A 5 -27.12 19.48 -45.97
CA THR A 5 -25.80 18.89 -45.78
C THR A 5 -25.34 19.26 -44.37
N PHE A 6 -25.24 18.26 -43.48
CA PHE A 6 -24.57 18.45 -42.21
C PHE A 6 -23.08 18.59 -42.46
N SER A 7 -22.60 19.82 -42.29
CA SER A 7 -21.18 20.20 -42.24
C SER A 7 -20.54 19.50 -41.04
N VAL A 8 -19.91 18.36 -41.27
CA VAL A 8 -19.05 17.74 -40.27
C VAL A 8 -17.78 18.59 -40.20
N GLY A 9 -17.68 19.36 -39.12
CA GLY A 9 -16.55 20.22 -38.82
C GLY A 9 -15.24 19.47 -39.01
N ARG A 10 -14.37 20.05 -39.82
CA ARG A 10 -13.00 19.62 -40.08
C ARG A 10 -12.17 19.90 -38.84
N TRP A 11 -12.18 18.98 -37.87
CA TRP A 11 -11.24 18.98 -36.76
C TRP A 11 -9.94 18.44 -37.35
N ALA A 12 -9.05 19.37 -37.72
CA ALA A 12 -7.72 19.06 -38.20
C ALA A 12 -6.92 18.44 -37.04
N THR A 13 -7.02 17.12 -36.87
CA THR A 13 -6.06 16.36 -36.09
C THR A 13 -4.77 16.31 -36.90
N ALA A 14 -3.83 17.18 -36.55
CA ALA A 14 -2.47 17.14 -37.06
C ALA A 14 -1.91 15.71 -36.87
N PRO A 15 -1.39 15.05 -37.93
CA PRO A 15 -0.69 13.79 -37.73
C PRO A 15 0.61 14.12 -36.99
N LEU A 16 0.71 13.67 -35.74
CA LEU A 16 1.98 13.63 -35.02
C LEU A 16 2.89 12.65 -35.76
N LEU A 17 3.71 13.19 -36.65
CA LEU A 17 4.76 12.46 -37.35
C LEU A 17 5.74 11.89 -36.33
N LEU A 18 5.64 10.58 -36.11
CA LEU A 18 6.62 9.77 -35.41
C LEU A 18 7.90 9.73 -36.26
N ILE A 19 8.91 10.53 -35.90
CA ILE A 19 10.27 10.35 -36.40
C ILE A 19 11.04 9.53 -35.37
N ILE A 20 11.21 8.24 -35.68
CA ILE A 20 12.21 7.39 -35.01
C ILE A 20 13.57 7.78 -35.59
N ALA A 21 14.34 8.58 -34.85
CA ALA A 21 15.76 8.76 -35.12
C ALA A 21 16.54 7.79 -34.24
N MET A 22 16.92 6.65 -34.84
CA MET A 22 17.96 5.78 -34.32
C MET A 22 19.30 6.51 -34.37
N THR A 23 19.87 6.87 -33.22
CA THR A 23 21.23 7.41 -33.14
C THR A 23 22.05 6.64 -32.11
N ALA A 24 22.80 5.69 -32.67
CA ALA A 24 24.13 5.22 -32.30
C ALA A 24 24.49 5.02 -30.80
N CYS A 25 24.85 3.76 -30.48
CA CYS A 25 25.75 3.45 -29.38
C CYS A 25 27.04 4.27 -29.53
N SER A 26 27.20 5.33 -28.75
CA SER A 26 28.51 5.89 -28.49
C SER A 26 29.26 4.92 -27.60
N HIS A 27 30.15 4.12 -28.19
CA HIS A 27 31.25 3.51 -27.45
C HIS A 27 32.20 4.63 -27.03
N GLY A 28 31.81 5.36 -25.99
CA GLY A 28 32.73 6.19 -25.25
C GLY A 28 33.74 5.27 -24.57
N THR A 29 34.95 5.21 -25.11
CA THR A 29 36.10 4.72 -24.36
C THR A 29 36.13 5.49 -23.04
N ARG A 30 35.79 4.83 -21.94
CA ARG A 30 36.04 5.36 -20.60
C ARG A 30 37.55 5.54 -20.51
N LYS A 31 38.04 6.76 -20.77
CA LYS A 31 39.24 7.23 -20.09
C LYS A 31 38.91 7.06 -18.61
N THR A 32 39.62 6.16 -17.96
CA THR A 32 39.67 6.07 -16.50
C THR A 32 40.14 7.44 -16.00
N ALA A 33 39.19 8.31 -15.72
CA ALA A 33 39.41 9.45 -14.85
C ALA A 33 39.73 8.88 -13.46
N PRO A 34 40.64 9.51 -12.70
CA PRO A 34 40.86 9.14 -11.31
C PRO A 34 39.52 9.15 -10.57
N PRO A 35 39.31 8.29 -9.55
CA PRO A 35 38.06 8.25 -8.81
C PRO A 35 37.73 9.65 -8.34
N SER A 36 36.63 10.20 -8.83
CA SER A 36 36.12 11.46 -8.34
C SER A 36 35.61 11.23 -6.91
N PRO A 37 35.85 12.14 -5.95
CA PRO A 37 35.49 11.95 -4.53
C PRO A 37 33.99 11.77 -4.23
N GLN A 38 33.14 11.73 -5.26
CA GLN A 38 31.70 11.77 -5.16
C GLN A 38 31.04 10.39 -4.97
N SER A 39 31.69 9.30 -5.38
CA SER A 39 31.16 7.93 -5.14
C SER A 39 31.18 7.58 -3.66
N ASP A 40 32.26 7.94 -2.99
CA ASP A 40 32.52 7.55 -1.60
C ASP A 40 31.68 8.42 -0.67
N ALA A 41 31.57 9.73 -0.95
CA ALA A 41 30.70 10.64 -0.21
C ALA A 41 29.20 10.30 -0.33
N ARG A 42 28.74 9.80 -1.49
CA ARG A 42 27.33 9.37 -1.66
C ARG A 42 27.06 8.06 -0.93
N ALA A 43 27.96 7.09 -1.01
CA ALA A 43 27.86 5.83 -0.26
C ALA A 43 27.93 6.07 1.25
N GLU A 44 28.80 6.96 1.72
CA GLU A 44 28.89 7.38 3.13
C GLU A 44 27.62 8.11 3.59
N GLY A 45 27.05 8.99 2.76
CA GLY A 45 25.79 9.67 3.05
C GLY A 45 24.59 8.71 3.14
N GLU A 46 24.53 7.70 2.27
CA GLU A 46 23.51 6.66 2.29
C GLU A 46 23.66 5.74 3.52
N ASN A 47 24.90 5.34 3.84
CA ASN A 47 25.21 4.55 5.03
C ASN A 47 24.90 5.32 6.33
N ALA A 48 25.20 6.62 6.38
CA ALA A 48 24.85 7.48 7.50
C ALA A 48 23.33 7.67 7.65
N ALA A 49 22.59 7.76 6.54
CA ALA A 49 21.13 7.80 6.55
C ALA A 49 20.51 6.50 7.07
N ILE A 50 21.04 5.34 6.65
CA ILE A 50 20.62 4.02 7.15
C ILE A 50 20.95 3.88 8.65
N ALA A 51 22.14 4.31 9.08
CA ALA A 51 22.55 4.27 10.49
C ALA A 51 21.68 5.19 11.36
N LYS A 52 21.35 6.39 10.87
CA LYS A 52 20.43 7.31 11.53
C LYS A 52 19.02 6.74 11.61
N ALA A 53 18.49 6.18 10.52
CA ALA A 53 17.19 5.52 10.53
C ALA A 53 17.13 4.37 11.53
N ARG A 54 18.18 3.54 11.62
CA ARG A 54 18.31 2.50 12.65
C ARG A 54 18.37 3.07 14.06
N ALA A 55 19.12 4.14 14.28
CA ALA A 55 19.22 4.81 15.57
C ALA A 55 17.89 5.44 15.99
N ASP A 56 17.17 6.09 15.08
CA ASP A 56 15.85 6.68 15.33
C ASP A 56 14.80 5.58 15.62
N SER A 57 14.87 4.46 14.90
CA SER A 57 14.06 3.25 15.17
C SER A 57 14.35 2.63 16.54
N ALA A 58 15.60 2.74 17.01
CA ALA A 58 16.01 2.28 18.33
C ALA A 58 15.67 3.31 19.44
N ARG A 59 15.52 4.59 19.08
CA ARG A 59 15.33 5.70 20.01
C ARG A 59 13.90 5.83 20.51
N TYR A 60 12.92 5.45 19.67
CA TYR A 60 11.54 5.27 20.09
C TYR A 60 11.18 3.79 20.01
N PRO A 61 11.27 3.02 21.12
CA PRO A 61 10.42 1.84 21.21
C PRO A 61 9.00 2.36 20.98
N TYR A 62 8.34 1.83 19.94
CA TYR A 62 6.92 2.02 19.60
C TYR A 62 6.07 2.79 20.66
N THR A 63 5.26 3.71 20.19
CA THR A 63 4.43 4.57 21.02
C THR A 63 3.16 3.85 21.47
N ALA A 64 2.48 4.41 22.47
CA ALA A 64 1.12 3.98 22.83
C ALA A 64 0.14 4.08 21.64
N ALA A 65 0.35 5.06 20.74
CA ALA A 65 -0.45 5.21 19.54
C ALA A 65 -0.25 4.03 18.57
N ASP A 66 0.98 3.52 18.43
CA ASP A 66 1.25 2.34 17.60
C ASP A 66 0.53 1.10 18.15
N ILE A 67 0.54 0.90 19.47
CA ILE A 67 -0.17 -0.21 20.12
C ILE A 67 -1.67 -0.11 19.85
N HIS A 68 -2.23 1.10 20.02
CA HIS A 68 -3.65 1.35 19.76
C HIS A 68 -4.01 1.13 18.30
N PHE A 69 -3.20 1.64 17.36
CA PHE A 69 -3.39 1.44 15.93
C PHE A 69 -3.41 -0.04 15.57
N MET A 70 -2.38 -0.80 15.99
CA MET A 70 -2.26 -2.22 15.69
C MET A 70 -3.41 -3.03 16.29
N SER A 71 -3.83 -2.68 17.51
CA SER A 71 -4.95 -3.36 18.19
C SER A 71 -6.28 -3.06 17.50
N ALA A 72 -6.54 -1.81 17.10
CA ALA A 72 -7.77 -1.40 16.44
C ALA A 72 -7.87 -1.97 15.01
N MET A 73 -6.75 -2.02 14.28
CA MET A 73 -6.72 -2.54 12.91
C MET A 73 -6.97 -4.04 12.82
N ILE A 74 -6.64 -4.82 13.87
CA ILE A 74 -7.04 -6.23 13.94
C ILE A 74 -8.57 -6.37 13.86
N GLY A 75 -9.30 -5.59 14.64
CA GLY A 75 -10.77 -5.60 14.63
C GLY A 75 -11.36 -5.06 13.32
N HIS A 76 -10.76 -4.00 12.78
CA HIS A 76 -11.19 -3.44 11.49
C HIS A 76 -11.03 -4.44 10.32
N HIS A 77 -9.90 -5.15 10.26
CA HIS A 77 -9.70 -6.20 9.26
C HIS A 77 -10.62 -7.39 9.46
N ALA A 78 -10.87 -7.80 10.70
CA ALA A 78 -11.84 -8.86 11.01
C ALA A 78 -13.24 -8.52 10.47
N GLN A 79 -13.69 -7.27 10.65
CA GLN A 79 -14.95 -6.80 10.07
C GLN A 79 -14.92 -6.84 8.54
N ALA A 80 -13.82 -6.41 7.91
CA ALA A 80 -13.68 -6.46 6.45
C ALA A 80 -13.74 -7.90 5.90
N ILE A 81 -13.15 -8.86 6.61
CA ILE A 81 -13.23 -10.29 6.28
C ILE A 81 -14.67 -10.77 6.37
N ALA A 82 -15.39 -10.46 7.45
CA ALA A 82 -16.79 -10.87 7.62
C ALA A 82 -17.69 -10.34 6.50
N ILE A 83 -17.45 -9.11 6.02
CA ILE A 83 -18.17 -8.54 4.87
C ILE A 83 -17.76 -9.24 3.57
N ALA A 84 -16.48 -9.53 3.37
CA ALA A 84 -16.01 -10.23 2.17
C ALA A 84 -16.55 -11.66 2.07
N GLU A 85 -16.73 -12.36 3.20
CA GLU A 85 -17.32 -13.69 3.28
C GLU A 85 -18.79 -13.74 2.81
N TRP A 86 -19.48 -12.60 2.71
CA TRP A 86 -20.84 -12.52 2.18
C TRP A 86 -20.93 -12.61 0.66
N ALA A 87 -19.83 -12.40 -0.07
CA ALA A 87 -19.87 -12.36 -1.54
C ALA A 87 -20.51 -13.61 -2.18
N PRO A 88 -20.20 -14.86 -1.77
CA PRO A 88 -20.83 -16.04 -2.35
C PRO A 88 -22.33 -16.17 -2.04
N THR A 89 -22.80 -15.62 -0.92
CA THR A 89 -24.21 -15.74 -0.47
C THR A 89 -25.10 -14.58 -0.94
N HIS A 90 -24.52 -13.51 -1.50
CA HIS A 90 -25.22 -12.30 -1.92
C HIS A 90 -25.14 -12.05 -3.44
N ASP A 91 -25.09 -13.13 -4.22
CA ASP A 91 -25.11 -13.08 -5.70
C ASP A 91 -24.02 -12.19 -6.32
N ALA A 92 -22.84 -12.12 -5.68
CA ALA A 92 -21.73 -11.36 -6.22
C ALA A 92 -21.22 -11.99 -7.52
N ASN A 93 -21.02 -11.16 -8.55
CA ASN A 93 -20.46 -11.60 -9.83
C ASN A 93 -19.00 -12.15 -9.65
N PRO A 94 -18.48 -12.91 -10.64
CA PRO A 94 -17.16 -13.55 -10.51
C PRO A 94 -16.00 -12.59 -10.18
N SER A 95 -16.01 -11.37 -10.70
CA SER A 95 -14.97 -10.38 -10.44
C SER A 95 -14.99 -9.90 -8.98
N ILE A 96 -16.18 -9.73 -8.40
CA ILE A 96 -16.33 -9.33 -6.99
C ILE A 96 -15.98 -10.49 -6.05
N ARG A 97 -16.32 -11.73 -6.41
CA ARG A 97 -15.90 -12.91 -5.64
C ARG A 97 -14.39 -13.04 -5.59
N LEU A 98 -13.71 -12.86 -6.72
CA LEU A 98 -12.24 -12.87 -6.77
C LEU A 98 -11.63 -11.74 -5.92
N LEU A 99 -12.23 -10.55 -5.92
CA LEU A 99 -11.81 -9.46 -5.05
C LEU A 99 -12.00 -9.82 -3.57
N ALA A 100 -13.14 -10.40 -3.20
CA ALA A 100 -13.43 -10.82 -1.83
C ALA A 100 -12.41 -11.86 -1.32
N GLU A 101 -12.07 -12.85 -2.15
CA GLU A 101 -11.02 -13.85 -1.81
C GLU A 101 -9.66 -13.19 -1.56
N ARG A 102 -9.28 -12.20 -2.38
CA ARG A 102 -8.03 -11.46 -2.19
C ARG A 102 -8.05 -10.62 -0.91
N ILE A 103 -9.18 -9.99 -0.60
CA ILE A 103 -9.37 -9.25 0.64
C ILE A 103 -9.22 -10.20 1.82
N ILE A 104 -9.92 -11.34 1.83
CA ILE A 104 -9.84 -12.32 2.92
C ILE A 104 -8.38 -12.72 3.18
N ASN A 105 -7.66 -13.13 2.14
CA ASN A 105 -6.27 -13.56 2.28
C ASN A 105 -5.35 -12.43 2.77
N GLY A 106 -5.42 -11.25 2.14
CA GLY A 106 -4.58 -10.11 2.53
C GLY A 106 -4.83 -9.64 3.95
N GLN A 107 -6.10 -9.50 4.35
CA GLN A 107 -6.46 -9.04 5.69
C GLN A 107 -6.09 -10.08 6.77
N GLN A 108 -6.17 -11.38 6.47
CA GLN A 108 -5.71 -12.44 7.39
C GLN A 108 -4.20 -12.37 7.63
N ASP A 109 -3.42 -12.15 6.56
CA ASP A 109 -1.96 -11.99 6.66
C ASP A 109 -1.59 -10.73 7.48
N GLU A 110 -2.27 -9.61 7.23
CA GLU A 110 -2.07 -8.36 7.97
C GLU A 110 -2.43 -8.50 9.47
N ILE A 111 -3.53 -9.20 9.78
CA ILE A 111 -3.87 -9.57 11.18
C ILE A 111 -2.72 -10.37 11.82
N ALA A 112 -2.19 -11.38 11.14
CA ALA A 112 -1.12 -12.21 11.68
C ALA A 112 0.16 -11.39 11.96
N ILE A 113 0.48 -10.45 11.07
CA ILE A 113 1.60 -9.50 11.24
C ILE A 113 1.37 -8.64 12.48
N MET A 114 0.19 -8.03 12.64
CA MET A 114 -0.10 -7.15 13.76
C MET A 114 -0.13 -7.90 15.09
N GLN A 115 -0.76 -9.08 15.14
CA GLN A 115 -0.77 -9.92 16.32
C GLN A 115 0.66 -10.35 16.72
N ARG A 116 1.50 -10.69 15.74
CA ARG A 116 2.91 -11.01 16.01
C ARG A 116 3.67 -9.81 16.54
N TRP A 117 3.46 -8.63 15.95
CA TRP A 117 4.10 -7.39 16.37
C TRP A 117 3.80 -7.03 17.82
N LEU A 118 2.52 -7.17 18.23
CA LEU A 118 2.06 -6.96 19.61
C LEU A 118 2.65 -8.01 20.57
N ARG A 119 2.62 -9.29 20.18
CA ARG A 119 3.11 -10.40 21.00
C ARG A 119 4.61 -10.29 21.30
N VAL A 120 5.43 -9.96 20.30
CA VAL A 120 6.88 -9.79 20.47
C VAL A 120 7.20 -8.65 21.46
N ARG A 121 6.33 -7.64 21.54
CA ARG A 121 6.44 -6.49 22.44
C ARG A 121 5.69 -6.67 23.76
N ARG A 122 5.21 -7.88 24.04
CA ARG A 122 4.45 -8.23 25.25
C ARG A 122 3.24 -7.32 25.47
N GLN A 123 2.62 -6.87 24.39
CA GLN A 123 1.38 -6.09 24.44
C GLN A 123 0.17 -7.03 24.38
N PRO A 124 -1.01 -6.59 24.87
CA PRO A 124 -2.26 -7.31 24.67
C PRO A 124 -2.51 -7.56 23.17
N VAL A 125 -2.99 -8.76 22.84
CA VAL A 125 -3.29 -9.16 21.46
C VAL A 125 -4.79 -9.41 21.35
N PRO A 126 -5.56 -8.55 20.65
CA PRO A 126 -6.96 -8.78 20.38
C PRO A 126 -7.20 -10.06 19.56
N ASP A 127 -8.33 -10.72 19.81
CA ASP A 127 -8.82 -11.79 18.95
C ASP A 127 -9.45 -11.19 17.69
N ALA A 128 -9.06 -11.72 16.53
CA ALA A 128 -9.65 -11.33 15.25
C ALA A 128 -11.01 -11.99 15.01
N ARG A 129 -11.41 -13.01 15.79
CA ARG A 129 -12.70 -13.71 15.61
C ARG A 129 -13.86 -13.05 16.34
N THR A 130 -13.59 -12.12 17.26
CA THR A 130 -14.63 -11.30 17.87
C THR A 130 -15.08 -10.26 16.85
N ILE A 131 -16.06 -10.63 16.01
CA ILE A 131 -16.79 -9.72 15.11
C ILE A 131 -17.48 -8.59 15.90
N GLY A 132 -17.65 -8.77 17.21
CA GLY A 132 -17.97 -7.68 18.13
C GLY A 132 -16.73 -6.94 18.58
N MET A 133 -16.43 -5.84 17.90
CA MET A 133 -15.57 -4.78 18.43
C MET A 133 -16.13 -4.40 19.82
N LYS A 134 -15.44 -4.80 20.89
CA LYS A 134 -15.75 -4.33 22.25
C LYS A 134 -15.33 -2.87 22.32
N MET A 135 -16.27 -1.97 22.07
CA MET A 135 -16.04 -0.53 22.18
C MET A 135 -16.30 -0.11 23.62
N MET A 136 -15.32 0.54 24.25
CA MET A 136 -15.54 1.23 25.51
C MET A 136 -16.11 2.62 25.20
N LEU A 137 -17.44 2.77 25.28
CA LEU A 137 -18.10 4.08 25.35
C LEU A 137 -18.51 4.33 26.80
N ASN A 138 -18.19 5.52 27.33
CA ASN A 138 -18.60 5.97 28.67
C ASN A 138 -18.18 5.05 29.84
N GLY A 139 -17.13 4.24 29.67
CA GLY A 139 -16.65 3.32 30.72
C GLY A 139 -17.44 2.01 30.83
N VAL A 140 -18.29 1.70 29.85
CA VAL A 140 -19.05 0.44 29.78
C VAL A 140 -18.58 -0.34 28.54
N GLU A 141 -18.32 -1.64 28.70
CA GLU A 141 -18.02 -2.51 27.56
C GLU A 141 -19.28 -2.71 26.72
N HIS A 142 -19.27 -2.27 25.46
CA HIS A 142 -20.33 -2.56 24.50
C HIS A 142 -19.84 -3.58 23.49
N ALA A 143 -20.45 -4.77 23.48
CA ALA A 143 -20.25 -5.76 22.43
C ALA A 143 -21.20 -5.45 21.27
N MET A 144 -20.64 -5.21 20.08
CA MET A 144 -21.42 -5.12 18.85
C MET A 144 -21.66 -6.55 18.32
N SER A 145 -22.67 -7.23 18.85
CA SER A 145 -23.10 -8.55 18.35
C SER A 145 -23.66 -8.47 16.94
#